data_AF-A0A3D3EMI9-F1
#
_entry.id   AF-A0A3D3EMI9-F1
#
_cell.length_a   1.000
_cell.length_b   1.000
_cell.length_c   1.000
_cell.angle_alpha   90.00
_cell.angle_beta   90.00
_cell.angle_gamma   90.00
#
_symmetry.space_group_name_H-M   'P 1'
#
loop_
_entity.id
_entity.type
_entity.pdbx_description
1 polymer ?
#
loop_
_entity_poly.entity_id
_entity_poly.type
_entity_poly.pdbx_seq_one_letter_code
_entity_poly.pdbx_strand_id
1 'polypeptide(L)'
;GFFNRLLIPFGLHHALNSVFWFDVANISDLSKFWDGTGVLGQTGMYMAGFFPVMMFGLPAGALAMYHTAKTNKKKIAAGLLSAAALCSFFTGVTEPLEFAFMFLAPGLYLIHALLTGLSVFIVALLPTRAGFNFSAGLVDYVLSFKAPMALNPWLLLPIGLAFGVIYYAVFRFAIVKFNLKTPGREDDEYGEEEMKATLANDNYGEVAAAIVEGLGGIDNITSIDNCITRLRLEVKDYTAVNDKKIKSAGVAGVLRPSKKSVQVIVGTQVQ
;
A
#
# COMPACT_ATOMS: atom_id res chain seq x y z
N GLY A 1 -9.84 -11.54 -10.24
CA GLY A 1 -9.43 -11.39 -8.84
C GLY A 1 -7.96 -11.73 -8.62
N PHE A 2 -7.61 -13.02 -8.50
CA PHE A 2 -6.26 -13.47 -8.11
C PHE A 2 -5.11 -12.89 -8.95
N PHE A 3 -5.08 -13.13 -10.25
CA PHE A 3 -4.03 -12.61 -11.13
C PHE A 3 -4.05 -11.09 -11.23
N ASN A 4 -5.24 -10.47 -11.14
CA ASN A 4 -5.35 -9.01 -11.11
C ASN A 4 -4.57 -8.43 -9.91
N ARG A 5 -4.68 -9.04 -8.71
CA ARG A 5 -3.86 -8.62 -7.57
C ARG A 5 -2.38 -8.92 -7.80
N LEU A 6 -2.00 -10.14 -8.17
CA LEU A 6 -0.59 -10.50 -8.34
C LEU A 6 0.19 -9.62 -9.33
N LEU A 7 -0.50 -9.02 -10.30
CA LEU A 7 0.11 -8.16 -11.32
C LEU A 7 0.19 -6.67 -10.93
N ILE A 8 -0.38 -6.26 -9.79
CA ILE A 8 -0.28 -4.88 -9.29
C ILE A 8 1.16 -4.39 -9.12
N PRO A 9 2.08 -5.13 -8.46
CA PRO A 9 3.45 -4.62 -8.27
C PRO A 9 4.21 -4.38 -9.58
N PHE A 10 3.72 -4.91 -10.71
CA PHE A 10 4.29 -4.70 -12.04
C PHE A 10 3.48 -3.73 -12.90
N GLY A 11 2.36 -3.19 -12.41
CA GLY A 11 1.41 -2.39 -13.21
C GLY A 11 0.65 -3.19 -14.27
N LEU A 12 0.90 -4.49 -14.41
CA LEU A 12 0.34 -5.34 -15.47
C LEU A 12 -1.11 -5.74 -15.24
N HIS A 13 -1.68 -5.43 -14.07
CA HIS A 13 -3.08 -5.65 -13.78
C HIS A 13 -4.02 -4.87 -14.72
N HIS A 14 -3.56 -3.73 -15.25
CA HIS A 14 -4.28 -2.99 -16.29
C HIS A 14 -4.47 -3.81 -17.58
N ALA A 15 -3.53 -4.69 -17.95
CA ALA A 15 -3.70 -5.56 -19.12
C ALA A 15 -4.88 -6.54 -18.93
N LEU A 16 -5.07 -7.07 -17.71
CA LEU A 16 -6.25 -7.89 -17.41
C LEU A 16 -7.52 -7.04 -17.44
N ASN A 17 -7.47 -5.82 -16.90
CA ASN A 17 -8.61 -4.90 -16.95
C ASN A 17 -9.01 -4.60 -18.41
N SER A 18 -8.03 -4.39 -19.30
CA SER A 18 -8.26 -4.19 -20.74
C SER A 18 -9.01 -5.34 -21.41
N VAL A 19 -8.75 -6.59 -20.98
CA VAL A 19 -9.42 -7.78 -21.52
C VAL A 19 -10.85 -7.92 -21.00
N PHE A 20 -11.04 -7.77 -19.69
CA PHE A 20 -12.33 -8.09 -19.04
C PHE A 20 -13.26 -6.90 -18.90
N TRP A 21 -12.75 -5.75 -18.46
CA TRP A 21 -13.57 -4.56 -18.24
C TRP A 21 -13.75 -3.75 -19.51
N PHE A 22 -12.71 -3.69 -20.34
CA PHE A 22 -12.71 -2.96 -21.62
C PHE A 22 -12.84 -3.94 -22.81
N ASP A 23 -12.71 -3.40 -24.01
CA ASP A 23 -13.16 -4.08 -25.23
C ASP A 23 -12.07 -4.85 -26.00
N VAL A 24 -10.91 -5.13 -25.39
CA VAL A 24 -9.81 -5.82 -26.09
C VAL A 24 -10.19 -7.23 -26.54
N ALA A 25 -11.06 -7.91 -25.78
CA ALA A 25 -11.52 -9.25 -26.09
C ALA A 25 -13.03 -9.32 -26.41
N ASN A 26 -13.64 -8.20 -26.82
CA ASN A 26 -15.08 -8.09 -27.07
C ASN A 26 -15.98 -8.41 -25.85
N ILE A 27 -15.41 -8.30 -24.63
CA ILE A 27 -16.14 -8.50 -23.37
C ILE A 27 -16.80 -7.18 -22.96
N SER A 28 -16.01 -6.12 -22.75
CA SER A 28 -16.48 -4.78 -22.41
C SER A 28 -17.46 -4.75 -21.23
N ASP A 29 -17.12 -5.47 -20.15
CA ASP A 29 -18.02 -5.66 -19.01
C ASP A 29 -18.41 -4.32 -18.35
N LEU A 30 -17.49 -3.35 -18.35
CA LEU A 30 -17.72 -2.02 -17.78
C LEU A 30 -18.75 -1.23 -18.60
N SER A 31 -18.49 -1.00 -19.89
CA SER A 31 -19.38 -0.19 -20.74
C SER A 31 -20.76 -0.85 -20.87
N LYS A 32 -20.81 -2.16 -21.12
CA LYS A 32 -22.10 -2.88 -21.22
C LYS A 32 -22.92 -2.81 -19.92
N PHE A 33 -22.26 -2.72 -18.76
CA PHE A 33 -22.94 -2.56 -17.47
C PHE A 33 -23.61 -1.20 -17.32
N TRP A 34 -22.91 -0.13 -17.69
CA TRP A 34 -23.39 1.24 -17.54
C TRP A 34 -24.33 1.67 -18.66
N ASP A 35 -24.15 1.13 -19.87
CA ASP A 35 -24.98 1.43 -21.04
C ASP A 35 -26.26 0.58 -21.11
N GLY A 36 -26.36 -0.48 -20.31
CA GLY A 36 -27.53 -1.37 -20.33
C GLY A 36 -27.60 -2.31 -21.54
N THR A 37 -26.50 -2.50 -22.26
CA THR A 37 -26.42 -3.33 -23.47
C THR A 37 -25.99 -4.77 -23.18
N GLY A 38 -25.69 -5.09 -21.91
CA GLY A 38 -25.28 -6.40 -21.45
C GLY A 38 -26.42 -7.39 -21.16
N VAL A 39 -26.08 -8.51 -20.52
CA VAL A 39 -27.02 -9.55 -20.07
C VAL A 39 -27.25 -9.43 -18.57
N LEU A 40 -28.50 -9.23 -18.16
CA LEU A 40 -28.86 -9.01 -16.75
C LEU A 40 -28.46 -10.22 -15.90
N GLY A 41 -27.79 -9.96 -14.77
CA GLY A 41 -27.26 -11.01 -13.90
C GLY A 41 -25.99 -11.70 -14.41
N GLN A 42 -25.47 -11.34 -15.59
CA GLN A 42 -24.14 -11.76 -16.06
C GLN A 42 -23.18 -10.59 -16.12
N THR A 43 -23.54 -9.53 -16.83
CA THR A 43 -22.73 -8.31 -16.95
C THR A 43 -22.49 -7.68 -15.58
N GLY A 44 -21.25 -7.27 -15.33
CA GLY A 44 -20.73 -6.85 -14.03
C GLY A 44 -20.10 -7.96 -13.20
N MET A 45 -20.04 -9.21 -13.70
CA MET A 45 -19.41 -10.32 -12.99
C MET A 45 -17.90 -10.15 -12.79
N TYR A 46 -17.22 -9.41 -13.68
CA TYR A 46 -15.79 -9.13 -13.53
C TYR A 46 -15.53 -7.91 -12.64
N MET A 47 -16.57 -7.22 -12.16
CA MET A 47 -16.50 -6.02 -11.33
C MET A 47 -17.01 -6.24 -9.90
N ALA A 48 -18.20 -6.81 -9.75
CA ALA A 48 -18.94 -6.81 -8.48
C ALA A 48 -18.18 -7.41 -7.28
N GLY A 49 -17.36 -8.43 -7.51
CA GLY A 49 -16.64 -9.08 -6.43
C GLY A 49 -15.40 -8.34 -5.91
N PHE A 50 -15.09 -7.16 -6.43
CA PHE A 50 -14.08 -6.29 -5.83
C PHE A 50 -14.64 -5.51 -4.63
N PHE A 51 -15.93 -5.14 -4.62
CA PHE A 51 -16.55 -4.40 -3.51
C PHE A 51 -16.35 -5.04 -2.12
N PRO A 52 -16.59 -6.36 -1.91
CA PRO A 52 -16.36 -6.99 -0.61
C PRO A 52 -14.91 -6.85 -0.10
N VAL A 53 -13.95 -6.82 -1.02
CA VAL A 53 -12.52 -6.73 -0.68
C VAL A 53 -12.17 -5.28 -0.34
N MET A 54 -12.48 -4.34 -1.23
CA MET A 54 -12.09 -2.94 -1.11
C MET A 54 -12.78 -2.27 0.09
N MET A 55 -14.06 -2.57 0.31
CA MET A 55 -14.85 -1.94 1.37
C MET A 55 -14.72 -2.63 2.73
N PHE A 56 -14.40 -3.92 2.78
CA PHE A 56 -14.45 -4.68 4.04
C PHE A 56 -13.20 -5.51 4.28
N GLY A 57 -12.77 -6.31 3.30
CA GLY A 57 -11.62 -7.18 3.42
C GLY A 57 -10.33 -6.42 3.78
N LEU A 58 -9.97 -5.44 2.97
CA LEU A 58 -8.77 -4.62 3.15
C LEU A 58 -8.80 -3.78 4.43
N PRO A 59 -9.88 -3.05 4.76
CA PRO A 59 -10.00 -2.39 6.07
C PRO A 59 -9.87 -3.35 7.26
N ALA A 60 -10.44 -4.55 7.17
CA ALA A 60 -10.30 -5.57 8.21
C ALA A 60 -8.88 -6.15 8.29
N GLY A 61 -8.20 -6.31 7.15
CA GLY A 61 -6.78 -6.66 7.08
C GLY A 61 -5.89 -5.58 7.71
N ALA A 62 -6.20 -4.31 7.47
CA ALA A 62 -5.54 -3.17 8.12
C ALA A 62 -5.74 -3.20 9.64
N LEU A 63 -6.95 -3.49 10.10
CA LEU A 63 -7.23 -3.67 11.53
C LEU A 63 -6.43 -4.84 12.13
N ALA A 64 -6.32 -5.96 11.42
CA ALA A 64 -5.52 -7.11 11.85
C ALA A 64 -4.03 -6.73 11.98
N MET A 65 -3.47 -6.03 10.98
CA MET A 65 -2.09 -5.52 11.03
C MET A 65 -1.89 -4.60 12.23
N TYR A 66 -2.79 -3.63 12.45
CA TYR A 66 -2.75 -2.73 13.60
C TYR A 66 -2.79 -3.46 14.94
N HIS A 67 -3.67 -4.45 15.10
CA HIS A 67 -3.76 -5.23 16.33
C HIS A 67 -2.53 -6.09 16.61
N THR A 68 -1.77 -6.41 15.57
CA THR A 68 -0.51 -7.17 15.69
C THR A 68 0.74 -6.29 15.73
N ALA A 69 0.63 -4.96 15.57
CA ALA A 69 1.77 -4.05 15.66
C ALA A 69 2.40 -4.05 17.07
N LYS A 70 3.71 -3.84 17.15
CA LYS A 70 4.44 -3.66 18.42
C LYS A 70 3.89 -2.45 19.18
N THR A 71 3.87 -2.53 20.51
CA THR A 71 3.28 -1.50 21.38
C THR A 71 3.87 -0.10 21.15
N ASN A 72 5.19 -0.01 20.95
CA ASN A 72 5.92 1.23 20.66
C ASN A 72 5.64 1.82 19.27
N LYS A 73 5.21 0.99 18.30
CA LYS A 73 4.94 1.40 16.91
C LYS A 73 3.45 1.54 16.59
N LYS A 74 2.57 1.20 17.54
CA LYS A 74 1.11 1.11 17.35
C LYS A 74 0.47 2.44 16.91
N LYS A 75 0.99 3.58 17.38
CA LYS A 75 0.49 4.92 16.97
C LYS A 75 0.81 5.23 15.51
N ILE A 76 2.03 4.91 15.07
CA ILE A 76 2.46 5.09 13.67
C ILE A 76 1.67 4.16 12.76
N ALA A 77 1.58 2.87 13.13
CA ALA A 77 0.80 1.88 12.40
C ALA A 77 -0.67 2.29 12.28
N ALA A 78 -1.28 2.82 13.35
CA ALA A 78 -2.66 3.32 13.31
C ALA A 78 -2.85 4.41 12.25
N GLY A 79 -1.98 5.42 12.22
CA GLY A 79 -2.06 6.52 11.26
C GLY A 79 -2.00 6.04 9.81
N LEU A 80 -0.97 5.26 9.49
CA LEU A 80 -0.77 4.70 8.14
C LEU A 80 -1.94 3.79 7.71
N LEU A 81 -2.26 2.80 8.55
CA LEU A 81 -3.22 1.76 8.21
C LEU A 81 -4.65 2.28 8.15
N SER A 82 -5.03 3.23 9.03
CA SER A 82 -6.37 3.81 9.02
C SER A 82 -6.60 4.70 7.80
N ALA A 83 -5.63 5.55 7.43
CA ALA A 83 -5.72 6.39 6.25
C ALA A 83 -5.81 5.55 4.97
N ALA A 84 -4.98 4.51 4.86
CA ALA A 84 -4.99 3.61 3.71
C ALA A 84 -6.27 2.75 3.64
N ALA A 85 -6.78 2.27 4.79
CA ALA A 85 -8.06 1.57 4.87
C ALA A 85 -9.25 2.47 4.49
N LEU A 86 -9.25 3.73 4.93
CA LEU A 86 -10.27 4.70 4.57
C LEU A 86 -10.24 5.00 3.07
N CYS A 87 -9.06 5.14 2.48
CA CYS A 87 -8.89 5.29 1.04
C CYS A 87 -9.51 4.11 0.29
N SER A 88 -9.10 2.88 0.64
CA SER A 88 -9.66 1.65 0.06
C SER A 88 -11.18 1.57 0.22
N PHE A 89 -11.70 1.86 1.41
CA PHE A 89 -13.14 1.83 1.66
C PHE A 89 -13.89 2.85 0.81
N PHE A 90 -13.42 4.09 0.79
CA PHE A 90 -14.18 5.20 0.23
C PHE A 90 -14.06 5.26 -1.30
N THR A 91 -12.84 5.19 -1.83
CA THR A 91 -12.55 5.33 -3.26
C THR A 91 -12.33 3.99 -3.95
N GLY A 92 -11.97 2.95 -3.20
CA GLY A 92 -11.61 1.65 -3.76
C GLY A 92 -10.14 1.53 -4.16
N VAL A 93 -9.34 2.59 -3.99
CA VAL A 93 -7.90 2.59 -4.29
C VAL A 93 -7.17 1.79 -3.21
N THR A 94 -6.48 0.72 -3.61
CA THR A 94 -5.93 -0.27 -2.68
C THR A 94 -4.42 -0.15 -2.48
N GLU A 95 -3.73 0.51 -3.40
CA GLU A 95 -2.28 0.62 -3.47
C GLU A 95 -1.65 1.18 -2.19
N PRO A 96 -2.17 2.26 -1.57
CA PRO A 96 -1.60 2.78 -0.32
C PRO A 96 -1.56 1.74 0.80
N LEU A 97 -2.52 0.82 0.82
CA LEU A 97 -2.58 -0.24 1.82
C LEU A 97 -1.78 -1.48 1.39
N GLU A 98 -1.95 -1.93 0.15
CA GLU A 98 -1.26 -3.09 -0.40
C GLU A 98 0.26 -2.89 -0.37
N PHE A 99 0.73 -1.70 -0.76
CA PHE A 99 2.17 -1.38 -0.79
C PHE A 99 2.77 -1.33 0.61
N ALA A 100 1.97 -1.00 1.63
CA ALA A 100 2.43 -0.96 3.01
C ALA A 100 2.85 -2.34 3.54
N PHE A 101 2.36 -3.45 2.97
CA PHE A 101 2.73 -4.79 3.46
C PHE A 101 3.24 -5.75 2.38
N MET A 102 3.02 -5.50 1.09
CA MET A 102 3.34 -6.48 0.06
C MET A 102 4.83 -6.83 -0.01
N PHE A 103 5.71 -5.86 0.23
CA PHE A 103 7.16 -6.05 0.20
C PHE A 103 7.70 -6.56 1.53
N LEU A 104 7.05 -6.21 2.64
CA LEU A 104 7.49 -6.66 3.96
C LEU A 104 6.96 -8.08 4.30
N ALA A 105 5.79 -8.44 3.76
CA ALA A 105 5.13 -9.72 3.97
C ALA A 105 4.53 -10.27 2.66
N PRO A 106 5.35 -10.73 1.70
CA PRO A 106 4.87 -11.25 0.40
C PRO A 106 3.87 -12.41 0.53
N GLY A 107 4.05 -13.27 1.54
CA GLY A 107 3.11 -14.36 1.83
C GLY A 107 1.72 -13.86 2.21
N LEU A 108 1.62 -12.76 2.95
CA LEU A 108 0.34 -12.13 3.29
C LEU A 108 -0.32 -11.52 2.04
N TYR A 109 0.49 -11.00 1.12
CA TYR A 109 0.02 -10.49 -0.17
C TYR A 109 -0.54 -11.59 -1.08
N LEU A 110 0.09 -12.77 -1.08
CA LEU A 110 -0.45 -13.93 -1.79
C LEU A 110 -1.82 -14.36 -1.21
N ILE A 111 -1.96 -14.36 0.12
CA ILE A 111 -3.23 -14.63 0.79
C ILE A 111 -4.29 -13.61 0.36
N HIS A 112 -3.95 -12.31 0.36
CA HIS A 112 -4.84 -11.25 -0.13
C HIS A 112 -5.28 -11.48 -1.58
N ALA A 113 -4.35 -11.83 -2.47
CA ALA A 113 -4.67 -12.14 -3.86
C ALA A 113 -5.64 -13.32 -3.96
N LEU A 114 -5.43 -14.39 -3.19
CA LEU A 114 -6.32 -15.57 -3.15
C LEU A 114 -7.72 -15.19 -2.67
N LEU A 115 -7.82 -14.47 -1.55
CA LEU A 115 -9.10 -14.01 -1.01
C LEU A 115 -9.84 -13.09 -2.00
N THR A 116 -9.11 -12.24 -2.72
CA THR A 116 -9.70 -11.41 -3.79
C THR A 116 -10.20 -12.25 -4.95
N GLY A 117 -9.45 -13.30 -5.34
CA GLY A 117 -9.90 -14.29 -6.32
C GLY A 117 -11.20 -14.97 -5.90
N LEU A 118 -11.27 -15.43 -4.65
CA LEU A 118 -12.45 -16.06 -4.07
C LEU A 118 -13.65 -15.10 -4.01
N SER A 119 -13.44 -13.84 -3.63
CA SER A 119 -14.51 -12.83 -3.63
C SER A 119 -15.10 -12.63 -5.02
N VAL A 120 -14.25 -12.43 -6.03
CA VAL A 120 -14.69 -12.30 -7.43
C VAL A 120 -15.44 -13.53 -7.91
N PHE A 121 -14.92 -14.72 -7.61
CA PHE A 121 -15.57 -15.98 -7.98
C PHE A 121 -16.93 -16.18 -7.32
N ILE A 122 -17.01 -16.03 -5.99
CA ILE A 122 -18.25 -16.23 -5.22
C ILE A 122 -19.31 -15.22 -5.64
N VAL A 123 -18.96 -13.94 -5.74
CA VAL A 123 -19.90 -12.89 -6.13
C VAL A 123 -20.41 -13.11 -7.55
N ALA A 124 -19.57 -13.59 -8.48
CA ALA A 124 -20.00 -13.93 -9.83
C ALA A 124 -21.06 -15.05 -9.85
N LEU A 125 -21.05 -15.99 -8.89
CA LEU A 125 -22.05 -17.05 -8.79
C LEU A 125 -23.36 -16.60 -8.13
N LEU A 126 -23.33 -15.55 -7.32
CA LEU A 126 -24.49 -15.06 -6.59
C LEU A 126 -25.35 -14.11 -7.45
N PRO A 127 -26.65 -13.97 -7.16
CA PRO A 127 -27.56 -13.08 -7.88
C PRO A 127 -27.38 -11.62 -7.47
N THR A 128 -26.15 -11.12 -7.56
CA THR A 128 -25.78 -9.74 -7.24
C THR A 128 -24.79 -9.17 -8.26
N ARG A 129 -25.04 -7.96 -8.76
CA ARG A 129 -24.19 -7.23 -9.72
C ARG A 129 -24.13 -5.76 -9.33
N ALA A 130 -22.91 -5.27 -9.23
CA ALA A 130 -22.58 -3.87 -9.09
C ALA A 130 -21.38 -3.57 -9.99
N GLY A 131 -21.34 -2.36 -10.55
CA GLY A 131 -20.26 -1.84 -11.38
C GLY A 131 -19.59 -0.66 -10.69
N PHE A 132 -18.39 -0.32 -11.13
CA PHE A 132 -17.65 0.85 -10.67
C PHE A 132 -17.12 1.61 -11.87
N ASN A 133 -16.89 2.92 -11.74
CA ASN A 133 -16.17 3.70 -12.75
C ASN A 133 -14.71 3.94 -12.38
N PHE A 134 -14.38 3.81 -11.09
CA PHE A 134 -13.02 4.03 -10.59
C PHE A 134 -12.41 2.77 -10.01
N SER A 135 -12.84 2.31 -8.82
CA SER A 135 -12.14 1.22 -8.12
C SER A 135 -12.96 0.44 -7.08
N ALA A 136 -14.29 0.42 -7.19
CA ALA A 136 -15.16 -0.38 -6.32
C ALA A 136 -15.19 0.05 -4.84
N GLY A 137 -14.98 1.35 -4.58
CA GLY A 137 -15.18 1.93 -3.26
C GLY A 137 -16.65 2.20 -2.93
N LEU A 138 -16.91 2.74 -1.73
CA LEU A 138 -18.24 3.14 -1.28
C LEU A 138 -18.94 4.07 -2.28
N VAL A 139 -18.19 5.01 -2.87
CA VAL A 139 -18.77 5.96 -3.85
C VAL A 139 -19.32 5.20 -5.06
N ASP A 140 -18.50 4.34 -5.67
CA ASP A 140 -18.93 3.49 -6.79
C ASP A 140 -20.09 2.58 -6.39
N TYR A 141 -20.08 2.04 -5.17
CA TYR A 141 -21.11 1.14 -4.69
C TYR A 141 -22.48 1.82 -4.63
N VAL A 142 -22.53 3.04 -4.07
CA VAL A 142 -23.75 3.85 -3.99
C VAL A 142 -24.23 4.22 -5.39
N LEU A 143 -23.34 4.65 -6.28
CA LEU A 143 -23.68 5.01 -7.65
C LEU A 143 -24.20 3.80 -8.45
N SER A 144 -23.65 2.62 -8.19
CA SER A 144 -24.04 1.39 -8.88
C SER A 144 -25.50 1.00 -8.65
N PHE A 145 -26.17 1.46 -7.59
CA PHE A 145 -27.60 1.17 -7.39
C PHE A 145 -28.49 1.73 -8.50
N LYS A 146 -28.01 2.74 -9.23
CA LYS A 146 -28.73 3.39 -10.33
C LYS A 146 -28.30 2.88 -11.70
N ALA A 147 -27.35 1.94 -11.77
CA ALA A 147 -26.88 1.41 -13.04
C ALA A 147 -27.95 0.51 -13.71
N PRO A 148 -28.10 0.53 -15.04
CA PRO A 148 -29.10 -0.27 -15.75
C PRO A 148 -28.98 -1.78 -15.51
N MET A 149 -27.75 -2.26 -15.34
CA MET A 149 -27.44 -3.68 -15.16
C MET A 149 -27.24 -4.10 -13.70
N ALA A 150 -27.54 -3.21 -12.74
CA ALA A 150 -27.46 -3.51 -11.33
C ALA A 150 -28.47 -4.61 -10.94
N LEU A 151 -28.02 -5.58 -10.15
CA LEU A 151 -28.87 -6.66 -9.64
C LEU A 151 -28.58 -6.83 -8.16
N ASN A 152 -29.59 -6.66 -7.29
CA ASN A 152 -29.44 -6.77 -5.83
C ASN A 152 -28.10 -6.28 -5.25
N PRO A 153 -27.63 -5.04 -5.53
CA PRO A 153 -26.30 -4.59 -5.07
C PRO A 153 -26.17 -4.64 -3.56
N TRP A 154 -27.29 -4.46 -2.84
CA TRP A 154 -27.38 -4.53 -1.38
C TRP A 154 -26.81 -5.84 -0.78
N LEU A 155 -26.81 -6.95 -1.51
CA LEU A 155 -26.22 -8.22 -1.07
C LEU A 155 -24.71 -8.14 -0.87
N LEU A 156 -24.03 -7.15 -1.46
CA LEU A 156 -22.60 -6.93 -1.25
C LEU A 156 -22.26 -6.47 0.17
N LEU A 157 -23.22 -5.91 0.94
CA LEU A 157 -23.00 -5.57 2.35
C LEU A 157 -22.81 -6.82 3.23
N PRO A 158 -23.75 -7.78 3.31
CA PRO A 158 -23.54 -8.98 4.12
C PRO A 158 -22.36 -9.84 3.60
N ILE A 159 -22.16 -9.94 2.28
CA ILE A 159 -20.99 -10.61 1.71
C ILE A 159 -19.70 -9.92 2.13
N GLY A 160 -19.68 -8.59 2.03
CA GLY A 160 -18.57 -7.74 2.47
C GLY A 160 -18.23 -7.94 3.94
N LEU A 161 -19.22 -7.89 4.83
CA LEU A 161 -19.01 -8.14 6.26
C LEU A 161 -18.44 -9.54 6.53
N ALA A 162 -18.93 -10.57 5.83
CA ALA A 162 -18.36 -11.92 5.93
C ALA A 162 -16.90 -11.95 5.45
N PHE A 163 -16.59 -11.31 4.33
CA PHE A 163 -15.21 -11.16 3.86
C PHE A 163 -14.35 -10.36 4.83
N GLY A 164 -14.87 -9.33 5.49
CA GLY A 164 -14.18 -8.58 6.53
C GLY A 164 -13.77 -9.47 7.70
N VAL A 165 -14.70 -10.32 8.20
CA VAL A 165 -14.39 -11.30 9.26
C VAL A 165 -13.33 -12.29 8.80
N ILE A 166 -13.45 -12.84 7.58
CA ILE A 166 -12.48 -13.78 7.00
C ILE A 166 -11.11 -13.11 6.88
N TYR A 167 -11.03 -11.91 6.31
CA TYR A 167 -9.79 -11.17 6.16
C TYR A 167 -9.13 -10.92 7.50
N TYR A 168 -9.87 -10.40 8.49
CA TYR A 168 -9.32 -10.14 9.82
C TYR A 168 -8.75 -11.43 10.45
N ALA A 169 -9.53 -12.51 10.44
CA ALA A 169 -9.13 -13.77 11.05
C ALA A 169 -7.92 -14.37 10.36
N VAL A 170 -7.94 -14.48 9.03
CA VAL A 170 -6.86 -15.06 8.22
C VAL A 170 -5.59 -14.22 8.30
N PHE A 171 -5.70 -12.89 8.17
CA PHE A 171 -4.53 -12.00 8.28
C PHE A 171 -3.92 -12.10 9.67
N ARG A 172 -4.73 -11.95 10.72
CA ARG A 172 -4.23 -12.01 12.10
C ARG A 172 -3.58 -13.36 12.40
N PHE A 173 -4.21 -14.45 11.97
CA PHE A 173 -3.65 -15.78 12.10
C PHE A 173 -2.30 -15.90 11.37
N ALA A 174 -2.23 -15.55 10.09
CA ALA A 174 -1.01 -15.65 9.29
C ALA A 174 0.12 -14.78 9.86
N ILE A 175 -0.19 -13.54 10.25
CA ILE A 175 0.79 -12.61 10.83
C ILE A 175 1.40 -13.19 12.11
N VAL A 176 0.58 -13.70 13.02
CA VAL A 176 1.06 -14.26 14.30
C VAL A 176 1.75 -15.60 14.10
N LYS A 177 1.16 -16.51 13.30
CA LYS A 177 1.66 -17.88 13.11
C LYS A 177 3.01 -17.91 12.40
N PHE A 178 3.21 -17.06 11.41
CA PHE A 178 4.43 -17.01 10.59
C PHE A 178 5.34 -15.83 10.96
N ASN A 179 5.00 -15.08 12.01
CA ASN A 179 5.73 -13.90 12.47
C ASN A 179 6.03 -12.89 11.33
N LEU A 180 5.01 -12.59 10.51
CA LEU A 180 5.17 -11.71 9.35
C LEU A 180 5.44 -10.27 9.79
N LYS A 181 6.31 -9.57 9.05
CA LYS A 181 6.76 -8.21 9.33
C LYS A 181 5.81 -7.19 8.70
N THR A 182 4.58 -7.09 9.17
CA THR A 182 3.64 -6.05 8.69
C THR A 182 3.99 -4.67 9.25
N PRO A 183 3.39 -3.57 8.74
CA PRO A 183 3.55 -2.23 9.31
C PRO A 183 3.45 -2.21 10.84
N GLY A 184 4.49 -1.69 11.51
CA GLY A 184 4.61 -1.65 12.96
C GLY A 184 5.12 -2.94 13.61
N ARG A 185 5.51 -3.95 12.83
CA ARG A 185 6.19 -5.19 13.29
C ARG A 185 7.64 -5.30 12.79
N GLU A 186 8.18 -4.25 12.18
CA GLU A 186 9.55 -4.21 11.69
C GLU A 186 10.54 -4.27 12.87
N ASP A 187 11.73 -4.79 12.59
CA ASP A 187 12.83 -4.75 13.54
C ASP A 187 13.27 -3.29 13.77
N ASP A 188 13.71 -3.00 15.00
CA ASP A 188 13.85 -1.61 15.45
C ASP A 188 15.03 -0.88 14.78
N GLU A 189 15.96 -1.62 14.17
CA GLU A 189 17.09 -1.09 13.39
C GLU A 189 16.70 -0.36 12.09
N TYR A 190 15.50 -0.55 11.54
CA TYR A 190 15.16 -0.06 10.19
C TYR A 190 14.07 1.02 10.11
N GLY A 191 13.35 1.33 11.19
CA GLY A 191 12.13 2.17 11.10
C GLY A 191 11.91 3.24 12.17
N GLU A 192 12.59 3.16 13.32
CA GLU A 192 12.43 4.19 14.36
C GLU A 192 13.30 5.43 14.12
N GLU A 193 14.47 5.24 13.50
CA GLU A 193 15.37 6.34 13.14
C GLU A 193 14.61 7.34 12.22
N GLU A 194 13.98 6.90 11.13
CA GLU A 194 13.47 7.82 10.10
C GLU A 194 12.30 8.75 10.45
N MET A 195 11.43 8.37 11.40
CA MET A 195 10.20 9.12 11.68
C MET A 195 10.26 9.99 12.94
N LYS A 196 11.36 9.94 13.70
CA LYS A 196 11.58 10.73 14.92
C LYS A 196 12.79 11.67 14.82
N ALA A 197 13.25 11.96 13.60
CA ALA A 197 14.34 12.90 13.38
C ALA A 197 13.88 14.33 13.70
N THR A 198 13.96 14.71 14.98
CA THR A 198 14.01 16.11 15.38
C THR A 198 15.48 16.42 15.52
N LEU A 199 16.00 17.33 14.69
CA LEU A 199 17.38 17.78 14.82
C LEU A 199 17.60 18.25 16.26
N ALA A 200 18.67 17.76 16.89
CA ALA A 200 19.02 18.20 18.24
C ALA A 200 19.41 19.69 18.30
N ASN A 201 19.68 20.30 17.13
CA ASN A 201 20.09 21.68 16.95
C ASN A 201 19.30 22.30 15.80
N ASP A 202 18.62 23.43 16.05
CA ASP A 202 17.94 24.24 15.01
C ASP A 202 18.94 25.03 14.13
N ASN A 203 20.24 24.73 14.24
CA ASN A 203 21.31 25.34 13.45
C ASN A 203 21.68 24.45 12.26
N TYR A 204 20.93 24.59 11.16
CA TYR A 204 21.11 23.82 9.93
C TYR A 204 22.53 23.91 9.32
N GLY A 205 23.23 25.03 9.52
CA GLY A 205 24.59 25.22 9.02
C GLY A 205 25.61 24.28 9.68
N GLU A 206 25.50 24.10 11.00
CA GLU A 206 26.37 23.18 11.76
C GLU A 206 26.06 21.72 11.43
N VAL A 207 24.77 21.39 11.28
CA VAL A 207 24.32 20.06 10.85
C VAL A 207 24.87 19.73 9.48
N ALA A 208 24.74 20.64 8.51
CA ALA A 208 25.26 20.46 7.16
C ALA A 208 26.79 20.31 7.16
N ALA A 209 27.51 21.12 7.95
CA ALA A 209 28.97 21.02 8.07
C ALA A 209 29.41 19.66 8.64
N ALA A 210 28.74 19.18 9.70
CA ALA A 210 29.03 17.89 10.30
C ALA A 210 28.71 16.71 9.36
N ILE A 211 27.65 16.81 8.55
CA ILE A 211 27.31 15.82 7.51
C ILE A 211 28.39 15.82 6.42
N VAL A 212 28.79 16.98 5.90
CA VAL A 212 29.83 17.09 4.87
C VAL A 212 31.18 16.55 5.37
N GLU A 213 31.56 16.89 6.60
CA GLU A 213 32.77 16.35 7.22
C GLU A 213 32.68 14.82 7.36
N GLY A 214 31.53 14.32 7.83
CA GLY A 214 31.27 12.89 7.95
C GLY A 214 31.22 12.15 6.61
N LEU A 215 30.94 12.83 5.50
CA LEU A 215 31.01 12.26 4.15
C LEU A 215 32.43 12.21 3.59
N GLY A 216 33.46 12.65 4.34
CA GLY A 216 34.84 12.73 3.85
C GLY A 216 35.18 14.06 3.18
N GLY A 217 34.36 15.10 3.41
CA GLY A 217 34.55 16.45 2.86
C GLY A 217 33.80 16.69 1.56
N ILE A 218 33.71 17.96 1.16
CA ILE A 218 32.96 18.40 -0.03
C ILE A 218 33.52 17.77 -1.32
N ASP A 219 34.83 17.57 -1.39
CA ASP A 219 35.50 16.98 -2.55
C ASP A 219 35.14 15.51 -2.76
N ASN A 220 34.66 14.83 -1.72
CA ASN A 220 34.21 13.45 -1.82
C ASN A 220 32.79 13.35 -2.39
N ILE A 221 32.01 14.44 -2.41
CA ILE A 221 30.62 14.45 -2.86
C ILE A 221 30.58 14.77 -4.36
N THR A 222 29.89 13.93 -5.15
CA THR A 222 29.73 14.14 -6.60
C THR A 222 28.37 14.69 -6.98
N SER A 223 27.33 14.33 -6.23
CA SER A 223 25.97 14.85 -6.43
C SER A 223 25.21 14.88 -5.12
N ILE A 224 24.29 15.84 -5.01
CA ILE A 224 23.40 16.02 -3.87
C ILE A 224 21.98 16.17 -4.43
N ASP A 225 21.07 15.36 -3.92
CA ASP A 225 19.63 15.44 -4.15
C ASP A 225 18.92 15.25 -2.80
N ASN A 226 17.65 15.60 -2.69
CA ASN A 226 16.88 15.40 -1.46
C ASN A 226 15.44 14.97 -1.74
N CYS A 227 14.91 14.10 -0.89
CA CYS A 227 13.48 13.83 -0.80
C CYS A 227 12.93 14.37 0.52
N ILE A 228 11.64 14.18 0.81
CA ILE A 228 10.92 14.79 1.95
C ILE A 228 11.62 14.61 3.31
N THR A 229 12.38 13.53 3.50
CA THR A 229 13.03 13.22 4.79
C THR A 229 14.52 12.89 4.71
N ARG A 230 15.14 12.87 3.52
CA ARG A 230 16.52 12.37 3.35
C ARG A 230 17.30 13.12 2.29
N LEU A 231 18.59 13.34 2.56
CA LEU A 231 19.60 13.69 1.57
C LEU A 231 20.05 12.41 0.85
N ARG A 232 20.14 12.48 -0.47
CA ARG A 232 20.67 11.44 -1.36
C ARG A 232 21.95 11.96 -1.97
N LEU A 233 23.05 11.34 -1.58
CA LEU A 233 24.39 11.79 -1.93
C LEU A 233 25.07 10.72 -2.75
N GLU A 234 25.80 11.14 -3.78
CA GLU A 234 26.81 10.29 -4.39
C GLU A 234 28.21 10.69 -3.94
N VAL A 235 29.06 9.70 -3.69
CA VAL A 235 30.42 9.88 -3.19
C VAL A 235 31.47 9.18 -4.06
N LYS A 236 32.68 9.75 -4.10
CA LYS A 236 33.84 9.19 -4.84
C LYS A 236 34.48 8.02 -4.09
N ASP A 237 34.73 8.22 -2.80
CA ASP A 237 35.36 7.27 -1.89
C ASP A 237 34.42 6.92 -0.74
N TYR A 238 33.92 5.69 -0.80
CA TYR A 238 33.04 5.10 0.20
C TYR A 238 33.69 4.93 1.59
N THR A 239 35.02 4.74 1.62
CA THR A 239 35.76 4.42 2.85
C THR A 239 36.03 5.65 3.70
N ALA A 240 35.99 6.84 3.08
CA ALA A 240 36.10 8.13 3.75
C ALA A 240 34.83 8.51 4.52
N VAL A 241 33.70 7.84 4.27
CA VAL A 241 32.43 8.13 4.94
C VAL A 241 32.45 7.57 6.37
N ASN A 242 32.10 8.40 7.35
CA ASN A 242 32.06 8.10 8.77
C ASN A 242 30.64 8.25 9.33
N ASP A 243 29.94 7.13 9.48
CA ASP A 243 28.54 7.12 9.95
C ASP A 243 28.39 7.69 11.35
N LYS A 244 29.37 7.48 12.24
CA LYS A 244 29.32 8.00 13.61
C LYS A 244 29.36 9.53 13.62
N LYS A 245 30.19 10.13 12.77
CA LYS A 245 30.27 11.59 12.63
C LYS A 245 28.97 12.15 12.04
N ILE A 246 28.43 11.52 11.01
CA ILE A 246 27.16 11.94 10.41
C ILE A 246 26.03 11.84 11.45
N LYS A 247 25.92 10.73 12.18
CA LYS A 247 24.93 10.56 13.27
C LYS A 247 25.12 11.57 14.41
N SER A 248 26.33 12.05 14.66
CA SER A 248 26.56 13.10 15.68
C SER A 248 25.90 14.44 15.35
N ALA A 249 25.54 14.67 14.08
CA ALA A 249 24.79 15.85 13.64
C ALA A 249 23.30 15.83 14.03
N GLY A 250 22.85 14.82 14.78
CA GLY A 250 21.45 14.69 15.19
C GLY A 250 20.53 14.20 14.07
N VAL A 251 21.09 13.66 13.00
CA VAL A 251 20.33 12.99 11.95
C VAL A 251 19.84 11.64 12.45
N ALA A 252 18.70 11.22 11.93
CA ALA A 252 18.06 9.98 12.33
C ALA A 252 18.89 8.76 12.01
N GLY A 253 19.50 8.71 10.83
CA GLY A 253 20.22 7.53 10.37
C GLY A 253 21.03 7.79 9.10
N VAL A 254 21.86 6.80 8.76
CA VAL A 254 22.67 6.79 7.54
C VAL A 254 22.48 5.45 6.86
N LEU A 255 22.12 5.48 5.58
CA LEU A 255 22.00 4.30 4.73
C LEU A 255 23.07 4.36 3.64
N ARG A 256 23.59 3.19 3.28
CA ARG A 256 24.62 3.08 2.23
C ARG A 256 24.21 2.03 1.19
N PRO A 257 23.29 2.37 0.27
CA PRO A 257 22.73 1.39 -0.67
C PRO A 257 23.75 0.80 -1.65
N SER A 258 24.85 1.52 -1.90
CA SER A 258 25.93 1.08 -2.80
C SER A 258 27.25 1.73 -2.43
N LYS A 259 28.35 1.27 -3.04
CA LYS A 259 29.70 1.87 -2.86
C LYS A 259 29.81 3.32 -3.33
N LYS A 260 28.80 3.86 -4.02
CA LYS A 260 28.80 5.25 -4.49
C LYS A 260 27.67 6.08 -3.91
N SER A 261 26.75 5.48 -3.15
CA SER A 261 25.55 6.16 -2.69
C SER A 261 25.46 6.12 -1.17
N VAL A 262 25.22 7.29 -0.59
CA VAL A 262 24.95 7.49 0.82
C VAL A 262 23.63 8.25 0.95
N GLN A 263 22.75 7.80 1.83
CA GLN A 263 21.56 8.55 2.19
C GLN A 263 21.64 8.94 3.66
N VAL A 264 21.39 10.21 3.94
CA VAL A 264 21.35 10.75 5.29
C VAL A 264 19.92 11.13 5.62
N ILE A 265 19.37 10.53 6.65
CA ILE A 265 17.98 10.73 7.05
C ILE A 265 17.93 11.91 8.02
N VAL A 266 17.47 13.06 7.55
CA VAL A 266 17.43 14.31 8.33
C VAL A 266 16.06 14.52 9.00
N GLY A 267 14.98 14.01 8.39
CA GLY A 267 13.60 14.33 8.77
C GLY A 267 13.00 15.42 7.89
N THR A 268 11.83 15.95 8.26
CA THR A 268 11.08 16.92 7.43
C THR A 268 11.78 18.28 7.23
N GLN A 269 12.94 18.49 7.86
CA GLN A 269 13.76 19.70 7.81
C GLN A 269 14.97 19.56 6.86
N VAL A 270 14.81 18.78 5.79
CA VAL A 270 15.90 18.39 4.88
C VAL A 270 16.16 19.40 3.75
N GLN A 271 15.27 20.36 3.54
CA GLN A 271 15.41 21.41 2.52
C GLN A 271 16.30 22.56 2.97
#